data_AF-A0A838L223-F1
#
_entry.id   AF-A0A838L223-F1
#
_cell.length_a   1.000
_cell.length_b   1.000
_cell.length_c   1.000
_cell.angle_alpha   90.00
_cell.angle_beta   90.00
_cell.angle_gamma   90.00
#
_symmetry.space_group_name_H-M   'P 1'
#
loop_
_entity.id
_entity.type
_entity.pdbx_description
1 polymer ?
#
loop_
_entity_poly.entity_id
_entity_poly.type
_entity_poly.pdbx_seq_one_letter_code
_entity_poly.pdbx_strand_id
1 'polypeptide(L)' 'MRSLLLLLLGLVAGAVLFHLYYLGLTPTHRCAWDHPIDASAHDACVSRASFTGYANGARKALDHLIDDVSH' A
#
# COMPACT_ATOMS: atom_id res chain seq x y z
N MET A 1 -0.29 -33.49 -9.46
CA MET A 1 0.76 -32.44 -9.48
C MET A 1 0.46 -31.31 -10.48
N ARG A 2 0.10 -31.58 -11.74
CA ARG A 2 -0.19 -30.53 -12.75
C ARG A 2 -1.26 -29.51 -12.32
N SER A 3 -2.38 -29.97 -11.75
CA SER A 3 -3.46 -29.07 -11.30
C SER A 3 -3.08 -28.20 -10.11
N LEU A 4 -2.25 -28.73 -9.19
CA LEU A 4 -1.69 -27.95 -8.07
C LEU A 4 -0.79 -26.83 -8.60
N LEU A 5 0.06 -27.15 -9.59
CA LEU A 5 0.96 -26.20 -10.23
C LEU A 5 0.20 -25.06 -10.94
N LEU A 6 -0.88 -25.39 -11.66
CA LEU A 6 -1.73 -24.38 -12.29
C LEU A 6 -2.47 -23.51 -11.27
N LEU A 7 -2.90 -24.10 -10.15
CA LEU A 7 -3.56 -23.37 -9.07
C LEU A 7 -2.59 -22.38 -8.40
N LEU A 8 -1.36 -22.80 -8.12
CA LEU A 8 -0.32 -21.93 -7.59
C LEU A 8 0.03 -20.79 -8.55
N LEU A 9 0.20 -21.09 -9.84
CA LEU A 9 0.46 -20.07 -10.86
C LEU A 9 -0.68 -19.06 -10.96
N GLY A 10 -1.94 -19.51 -10.93
CA GLY A 10 -3.10 -18.63 -10.92
C GLY A 10 -3.15 -17.75 -9.67
N LEU A 11 -2.79 -18.29 -8.51
CA LEU A 11 -2.76 -17.56 -7.25
C LEU A 11 -1.68 -16.47 -7.26
N VAL A 12 -0.48 -16.80 -7.75
CA VAL A 12 0.61 -15.83 -7.91
C VAL A 12 0.22 -14.75 -8.91
N ALA A 13 -0.32 -15.12 -10.07
CA ALA A 13 -0.76 -14.16 -11.08
C ALA A 13 -1.86 -13.22 -10.54
N GLY A 14 -2.85 -13.77 -9.84
CA GLY A 14 -3.90 -12.99 -9.18
C GLY A 14 -3.35 -12.03 -8.14
N ALA A 15 -2.40 -12.47 -7.31
CA ALA A 15 -1.75 -11.62 -6.32
C ALA A 15 -1.00 -10.46 -6.99
N VAL A 16 -0.22 -10.72 -8.04
CA VAL A 16 0.52 -9.67 -8.77
C VAL A 16 -0.45 -8.65 -9.38
N LEU A 17 -1.50 -9.11 -10.05
CA LEU A 17 -2.50 -8.23 -10.64
C LEU A 17 -3.22 -7.38 -9.59
N PHE A 18 -3.54 -7.97 -8.43
CA PHE A 18 -4.14 -7.23 -7.32
C PHE A 18 -3.21 -6.12 -6.81
N HIS A 19 -1.90 -6.40 -6.65
CA HIS A 19 -0.94 -5.37 -6.20
C HIS A 19 -0.82 -4.23 -7.22
N LEU A 20 -0.78 -4.55 -8.51
CA LEU A 20 -0.74 -3.53 -9.57
C LEU A 20 -2.01 -2.66 -9.57
N TYR A 21 -3.17 -3.30 -9.45
CA TYR A 21 -4.45 -2.59 -9.34
C TYR A 21 -4.47 -1.69 -8.09
N TYR A 22 -4.10 -2.22 -6.93
CA TYR A 22 -4.11 -1.50 -5.65
C TYR A 22 -3.13 -0.32 -5.66
N LEU A 23 -1.93 -0.47 -6.22
CA LEU A 23 -0.96 0.62 -6.38
C LEU A 23 -1.45 1.72 -7.34
N GLY A 24 -2.25 1.35 -8.34
CA GLY A 24 -2.87 2.29 -9.29
C GLY A 24 -4.04 3.09 -8.70
N LEU A 25 -4.61 2.66 -7.57
CA LEU A 25 -5.70 3.38 -6.92
C LEU A 25 -5.23 4.70 -6.32
N THR A 26 -6.12 5.70 -6.39
CA THR A 26 -5.92 6.94 -5.65
C THR A 26 -5.83 6.63 -4.15
N PRO A 27 -5.14 7.47 -3.36
CA PRO A 27 -5.00 7.22 -1.93
C PRO A 27 -6.35 7.11 -1.21
N THR A 28 -7.36 7.88 -1.64
CA THR A 28 -8.73 7.80 -1.11
C THR A 28 -9.40 6.46 -1.38
N HIS A 29 -9.24 5.91 -2.58
CA HIS A 29 -9.79 4.60 -2.92
C HIS A 29 -9.08 3.47 -2.17
N ARG A 30 -7.78 3.60 -1.88
CA ARG A 30 -7.07 2.65 -1.01
C ARG A 30 -7.60 2.68 0.42
N CYS A 31 -7.81 3.87 0.99
CA CYS A 31 -8.41 4.01 2.31
C CYS A 31 -9.81 3.37 2.39
N ALA A 32 -10.62 3.44 1.33
CA ALA A 32 -11.92 2.76 1.25
C ALA A 32 -11.79 1.23 1.23
N TRP A 33 -10.73 0.69 0.63
CA TRP A 33 -10.42 -0.73 0.65
C TRP A 33 -9.90 -1.20 2.02
N ASP A 34 -9.05 -0.40 2.67
CA ASP A 34 -8.43 -0.75 3.96
C ASP A 34 -9.42 -0.60 5.13
N HIS A 35 -10.34 0.36 5.04
CA HIS A 35 -11.33 0.68 6.07
C HIS A 35 -12.77 0.75 5.49
N PRO A 36 -13.34 -0.38 5.06
CA PRO A 36 -14.64 -0.40 4.39
C PRO A 36 -15.84 -0.18 5.33
N ILE A 37 -15.66 -0.34 6.64
CA ILE A 37 -16.74 -0.35 7.64
C ILE A 37 -16.55 0.74 8.70
N ASP A 38 -15.31 1.15 8.97
CA ASP A 38 -14.99 2.17 9.98
C ASP A 38 -14.76 3.52 9.31
N ALA A 39 -15.81 4.35 9.32
CA ALA A 39 -15.77 5.69 8.76
C ALA A 39 -14.72 6.59 9.44
N SER A 40 -14.47 6.40 10.74
CA SER A 40 -13.49 7.21 11.47
C SER A 40 -12.05 6.88 11.08
N ALA A 41 -11.75 5.60 10.88
CA ALA A 41 -10.46 5.14 10.37
C ALA A 41 -10.27 5.51 8.89
N HIS A 42 -11.34 5.42 8.10
CA HIS A 42 -11.35 5.88 6.71
C HIS A 42 -11.01 7.36 6.60
N ASP A 43 -11.69 8.23 7.35
CA ASP A 43 -11.49 9.68 7.28
C ASP A 43 -10.09 10.09 7.75
N ALA A 44 -9.57 9.44 8.79
CA ALA A 44 -8.19 9.64 9.26
C ALA A 44 -7.16 9.19 8.21
N CYS A 45 -7.43 8.10 7.49
CA CYS A 45 -6.61 7.63 6.37
C CYS A 45 -6.64 8.65 5.23
N VAL A 46 -7.82 9.09 4.78
CA VAL A 46 -7.99 10.08 3.71
C VAL A 46 -7.35 11.42 4.06
N SER A 47 -7.46 11.89 5.31
CA SER A 47 -6.86 13.15 5.74
C SER A 47 -5.33 13.09 5.74
N ARG A 48 -4.74 11.93 6.08
CA ARG A 48 -3.28 11.73 6.03
C ARG A 48 -2.77 11.46 4.61
N ALA A 49 -3.60 10.85 3.77
CA ALA A 49 -3.28 10.49 2.41
C ALA A 49 -3.41 11.67 1.42
N SER A 50 -4.29 12.63 1.71
CA SER A 50 -4.41 13.91 0.99
C SER A 50 -3.29 14.90 1.35
N PHE A 51 -2.64 14.71 2.51
CA PHE A 51 -1.38 15.36 2.82
C PHE A 51 -0.30 14.69 1.96
N THR A 52 0.12 15.39 0.91
CA THR A 52 1.04 15.03 -0.18
C THR A 52 2.48 14.69 0.26
N GLY A 53 2.67 13.97 1.36
CA GLY A 53 3.96 13.71 2.00
C GLY A 53 4.31 12.23 2.21
N TYR A 54 3.40 11.27 2.02
CA TYR A 54 3.71 9.88 2.37
C TYR A 54 4.80 9.24 1.48
N ALA A 55 5.00 9.71 0.25
CA ALA A 55 6.08 9.19 -0.62
C ALA A 55 7.41 9.95 -0.47
N ASN A 56 7.38 11.29 -0.32
CA ASN A 56 8.59 12.12 -0.25
C ASN A 56 8.99 12.48 1.18
N GLY A 57 8.03 12.75 2.07
CA GLY A 57 8.26 13.07 3.48
C GLY A 57 8.65 11.83 4.29
N ALA A 58 7.98 10.70 4.07
CA ALA A 58 8.39 9.44 4.72
C ALA A 58 9.77 8.96 4.22
N ARG A 59 10.08 9.17 2.93
CA ARG A 59 11.40 8.85 2.35
C ARG A 59 12.50 9.76 2.88
N LYS A 60 12.26 11.07 2.99
CA LYS A 60 13.19 12.00 3.66
C LYS A 60 13.40 11.68 5.14
N ALA A 61 12.35 11.27 5.85
CA ALA A 61 12.46 10.86 7.25
C ALA A 61 13.28 9.57 7.39
N LEU A 62 13.13 8.62 6.46
CA LEU A 62 13.94 7.40 6.42
C LEU A 62 15.42 7.71 6.11
N ASP A 63 15.69 8.57 5.11
CA ASP A 63 17.04 8.98 4.76
C ASP A 63 17.74 9.68 5.94
N HIS A 64 17.04 10.57 6.65
CA HIS A 64 17.57 11.23 7.85
C HIS A 64 17.91 10.26 8.99
N LEU A 65 17.07 9.22 9.21
CA LEU A 65 17.34 8.19 10.22
C LEU A 65 18.54 7.31 9.86
N ILE A 66 18.81 7.11 8.56
CA ILE A 66 19.97 6.34 8.10
C ILE A 66 21.25 7.16 8.28
N ASP A 67 21.23 8.46 7.97
CA ASP A 67 22.38 9.34 8.16
C ASP A 67 22.74 9.50 9.65
N ASP A 68 21.75 9.58 10.55
CA ASP A 68 21.99 9.75 12.01
C ASP A 68 22.56 8.50 12.69
N VAL A 69 22.35 7.30 12.14
CA VAL A 69 22.90 6.03 12.67
C VAL A 69 24.34 5.79 12.22
N SER A 70 24.81 6.53 11.21
CA SER A 70 26.14 6.37 10.62
C SER A 70 27.26 7.17 11.31
N HIS A 71 26.95 7.85 12.42
CA HIS A 71 27.88 8.61 13.26
C HIS A 71 28.07 8.02 14.65
#